data_AF-A0A5S5C213-F1
#
_entry.id   AF-A0A5S5C213-F1
#
_cell.length_a   1.000
_cell.length_b   1.000
_cell.length_c   1.000
_cell.angle_alpha   90.00
_cell.angle_beta   90.00
_cell.angle_gamma   90.00
#
_symmetry.space_group_name_H-M   'P 1'
#
loop_
_entity.id
_entity.type
_entity.pdbx_description
1 polymer ?
#
loop_
_entity_poly.entity_id
_entity_poly.type
_entity_poly.pdbx_seq_one_letter_code
_entity_poly.pdbx_strand_id
1 'polypeptide(L)'
;MIVETFESLNARVQLRQIFSLPSYLDDYYFDPENRFLVSNGPLVLNRHLPLDWEELERLAPEGDRDIHGLVVLGDLTIEGNVLNTNMDSGPLLLVQGNVIARNILAGGSEIFINGDAHIREAVYGYYNHGSIEIAGTLHAGLIVMDDHMYNIKIDSTKVPAQYLDADFSDGSDDLKALSTILRQEIDSLEGLRNLILEGDDILKPEAQNLLK
;
A
#
# COMPACT_ATOMS: atom_id res chain seq x y z
N MET A 1 18.45 0.41 -7.18
CA MET A 1 18.04 1.49 -6.26
C MET A 1 19.28 2.07 -5.62
N ILE A 2 19.21 3.32 -5.17
CA ILE A 2 20.28 4.02 -4.43
C ILE A 2 19.69 4.67 -3.18
N VAL A 3 20.51 5.09 -2.23
CA VAL A 3 20.05 5.84 -1.06
C VAL A 3 20.42 7.31 -1.21
N GLU A 4 19.44 8.19 -1.04
CA GLU A 4 19.61 9.64 -1.07
C GLU A 4 18.99 10.27 0.18
N THR A 5 19.55 11.36 0.68
CA THR A 5 18.89 12.17 1.70
C THR A 5 17.72 12.93 1.09
N PHE A 6 16.75 13.32 1.92
CA PHE A 6 15.60 14.12 1.49
C PHE A 6 16.06 15.42 0.82
N GLU A 7 17.04 16.12 1.40
CA GLU A 7 17.56 17.36 0.83
C GLU A 7 18.09 17.15 -0.60
N SER A 8 18.94 16.14 -0.79
CA SER A 8 19.55 15.82 -2.10
C SER A 8 18.50 15.41 -3.13
N LEU A 9 17.56 14.54 -2.73
CA LEU A 9 16.50 14.05 -3.58
C LEU A 9 15.54 15.19 -3.97
N ASN A 10 15.10 15.99 -3.00
CA ASN A 10 14.19 17.10 -3.24
C ASN A 10 14.82 18.22 -4.09
N ALA A 11 16.13 18.50 -3.94
CA ALA A 11 16.85 19.44 -4.80
C ALA A 11 16.87 18.98 -6.28
N ARG A 12 16.88 17.67 -6.51
CA ARG A 12 16.96 17.06 -7.84
C ARG A 12 15.61 16.91 -8.53
N VAL A 13 14.58 16.46 -7.80
CA VAL A 13 13.28 16.09 -8.40
C VAL A 13 12.09 16.87 -7.86
N GLN A 14 12.27 17.75 -6.87
CA GLN A 14 11.19 18.54 -6.28
C GLN A 14 10.03 17.66 -5.81
N LEU A 15 10.32 16.66 -4.97
CA LEU A 15 9.39 15.61 -4.52
C LEU A 15 8.01 16.14 -4.14
N ARG A 16 7.97 17.23 -3.39
CA ARG A 16 6.73 17.86 -2.92
C ARG A 16 5.80 18.26 -4.07
N GLN A 17 6.36 18.72 -5.19
CA GLN A 17 5.58 19.12 -6.36
C GLN A 17 5.12 17.90 -7.16
N ILE A 18 5.95 16.86 -7.28
CA ILE A 18 5.59 15.66 -8.03
C ILE A 18 4.40 14.96 -7.35
N PHE A 19 4.43 14.84 -6.02
CA PHE A 19 3.49 14.03 -5.26
C PHE A 19 2.40 14.83 -4.54
N SER A 20 2.42 16.16 -4.64
CA SER A 20 1.48 17.05 -3.92
C SER A 20 1.38 16.74 -2.42
N LEU A 21 2.53 16.45 -1.79
CA LEU A 21 2.60 15.86 -0.45
C LEU A 21 2.00 16.79 0.62
N PRO A 22 1.15 16.26 1.52
CA PRO A 22 0.57 17.06 2.59
C PRO A 22 1.61 17.47 3.63
N SER A 23 1.44 18.66 4.21
CA SER A 23 2.43 19.27 5.11
C SER A 23 2.60 18.54 6.43
N TYR A 24 1.65 17.69 6.86
CA TYR A 24 1.78 16.94 8.12
C TYR A 24 2.89 15.89 8.07
N LEU A 25 3.32 15.49 6.87
CA LEU A 25 4.45 14.57 6.68
C LEU A 25 5.80 15.24 6.95
N ASP A 26 5.85 16.57 7.00
CA ASP A 26 7.09 17.32 7.06
C ASP A 26 7.91 16.98 8.31
N ASP A 27 7.23 16.93 9.46
CA ASP A 27 7.85 16.69 10.75
C ASP A 27 8.35 15.24 10.94
N TYR A 28 7.89 14.32 10.09
CA TYR A 28 8.15 12.88 10.26
C TYR A 28 9.05 12.30 9.17
N TYR A 29 8.79 12.64 7.90
CA TYR A 29 9.51 12.06 6.77
C TYR A 29 10.50 13.01 6.12
N PHE A 30 10.33 14.33 6.23
CA PHE A 30 11.05 15.30 5.41
C PHE A 30 12.06 16.15 6.18
N ASP A 31 12.66 15.59 7.23
CA ASP A 31 13.93 16.10 7.74
C ASP A 31 15.00 16.03 6.62
N PRO A 32 15.82 17.08 6.41
CA PRO A 32 16.86 17.11 5.38
C PRO A 32 17.76 15.87 5.32
N GLU A 33 18.07 15.27 6.47
CA GLU A 33 18.95 14.12 6.61
C GLU A 33 18.25 12.76 6.47
N ASN A 34 16.90 12.74 6.49
CA ASN A 34 16.14 11.51 6.32
C ASN A 34 16.48 10.85 4.99
N ARG A 35 16.64 9.53 5.01
CA ARG A 35 17.21 8.78 3.90
C ARG A 35 16.14 7.96 3.20
N PHE A 36 16.14 8.00 1.87
CA PHE A 36 15.16 7.31 1.05
C PHE A 36 15.86 6.32 0.13
N LEU A 37 15.27 5.14 -0.01
CA LEU A 37 15.62 4.23 -1.09
C LEU A 37 14.96 4.74 -2.38
N VAL A 38 15.75 4.97 -3.43
CA VAL A 38 15.29 5.62 -4.65
C VAL A 38 15.50 4.72 -5.86
N SER A 39 14.45 4.55 -6.66
CA SER A 39 14.52 4.07 -8.03
C SER A 39 14.32 5.24 -9.00
N ASN A 40 15.30 5.54 -9.85
CA ASN A 40 15.25 6.63 -10.84
C ASN A 40 14.43 6.29 -12.10
N GLY A 41 13.60 5.26 -12.04
CA GLY A 41 12.80 4.74 -13.13
C GLY A 41 11.94 3.57 -12.64
N PRO A 42 11.33 2.80 -13.56
CA PRO A 42 10.49 1.67 -13.20
C PRO A 42 11.23 0.66 -12.32
N LEU A 43 10.52 0.12 -11.32
CA LEU A 43 11.02 -0.87 -10.38
C LEU A 43 10.18 -2.14 -10.45
N VAL A 44 10.84 -3.29 -10.59
CA VAL A 44 10.20 -4.61 -10.53
C VAL A 44 10.73 -5.38 -9.32
N LEU A 45 9.83 -5.86 -8.49
CA LEU A 45 10.13 -6.69 -7.32
C LEU A 45 9.46 -8.07 -7.47
N ASN A 46 10.26 -9.11 -7.63
CA ASN A 46 9.78 -10.51 -7.69
C ASN A 46 9.51 -11.11 -6.30
N ARG A 47 9.10 -10.27 -5.35
CA ARG A 47 8.90 -10.58 -3.93
C ARG A 47 7.92 -9.57 -3.33
N HIS A 48 7.51 -9.76 -2.07
CA HIS A 48 6.80 -8.74 -1.32
C HIS A 48 7.65 -7.46 -1.18
N LEU A 49 6.98 -6.31 -1.13
CA LEU A 49 7.54 -5.06 -0.67
C LEU A 49 7.20 -4.91 0.82
N PRO A 50 8.15 -5.13 1.73
CA PRO A 50 7.96 -4.78 3.13
C PRO A 50 7.98 -3.25 3.30
N LEU A 51 6.96 -2.73 3.96
CA LEU A 51 6.81 -1.36 4.45
C LEU A 51 6.73 -1.39 5.99
N ASP A 52 7.62 -2.14 6.61
CA ASP A 52 7.95 -2.01 8.04
C ASP A 52 9.41 -1.57 8.13
N TRP A 53 9.73 -0.68 9.08
CA TRP A 53 11.01 0.05 9.15
C TRP A 53 12.26 -0.82 8.90
N GLU A 54 12.46 -1.83 9.74
CA GLU A 54 13.64 -2.70 9.66
C GLU A 54 13.62 -3.59 8.40
N GLU A 55 12.44 -3.92 7.89
CA GLU A 55 12.29 -4.83 6.75
C GLU A 55 12.48 -4.11 5.41
N LEU A 56 12.07 -2.84 5.30
CA LEU A 56 12.40 -2.03 4.13
C LEU A 56 13.91 -1.78 4.03
N GLU A 57 14.58 -1.55 5.17
CA GLU A 57 16.03 -1.34 5.22
C GLU A 57 16.80 -2.52 4.58
N ARG A 58 16.28 -3.75 4.67
CA ARG A 58 16.89 -4.92 4.02
C ARG A 58 16.93 -4.84 2.49
N LEU A 59 16.18 -3.93 1.88
CA LEU A 59 16.24 -3.66 0.44
C LEU A 59 17.31 -2.65 0.05
N ALA A 60 17.90 -1.94 1.01
CA ALA A 60 18.93 -0.95 0.77
C ALA A 60 20.28 -1.60 0.42
N PRO A 61 21.19 -0.86 -0.27
CA PRO A 61 22.57 -1.30 -0.45
C PRO A 61 23.27 -1.58 0.88
N GLU A 62 24.26 -2.47 0.85
CA GLU A 62 24.98 -2.88 2.06
C GLU A 62 25.62 -1.67 2.78
N GLY A 63 25.33 -1.55 4.07
CA GLY A 63 25.84 -0.48 4.93
C GLY A 63 24.92 0.74 5.04
N ASP A 64 23.88 0.84 4.20
CA ASP A 64 22.84 1.86 4.35
C ASP A 64 21.81 1.44 5.40
N ARG A 65 21.40 2.40 6.23
CA ARG A 65 20.49 2.23 7.37
C ARG A 65 19.61 3.46 7.56
N ASP A 66 18.61 3.34 8.43
CA ASP A 66 17.70 4.43 8.80
C ASP A 66 16.91 4.92 7.56
N ILE A 67 16.32 3.97 6.85
CA ILE A 67 15.56 4.24 5.62
C ILE A 67 14.14 4.66 5.98
N HIS A 68 13.80 5.89 5.62
CA HIS A 68 12.53 6.54 5.95
C HIS A 68 11.43 6.30 4.89
N GLY A 69 11.80 5.73 3.74
CA GLY A 69 10.84 5.42 2.70
C GLY A 69 11.46 4.91 1.40
N LEU A 70 10.58 4.50 0.48
CA LEU A 70 10.88 4.11 -0.87
C LEU A 70 10.25 5.11 -1.86
N VAL A 71 11.06 5.64 -2.76
CA VAL A 71 10.65 6.52 -3.84
C VAL A 71 10.91 5.86 -5.19
N VAL A 72 9.86 5.67 -5.98
CA VAL A 72 9.93 5.11 -7.35
C VAL A 72 9.55 6.21 -8.35
N LEU A 73 10.52 6.70 -9.10
CA LEU A 73 10.35 7.70 -10.16
C LEU A 73 9.93 7.03 -11.48
N GLY A 74 8.86 6.24 -11.43
CA GLY A 74 8.33 5.45 -12.53
C GLY A 74 7.27 4.48 -12.05
N ASP A 75 6.98 3.45 -12.85
CA ASP A 75 6.03 2.39 -12.48
C ASP A 75 6.65 1.40 -11.47
N LEU A 76 5.83 0.86 -10.58
CA LEU A 76 6.21 -0.16 -9.60
C LEU A 76 5.41 -1.44 -9.86
N THR A 77 6.12 -2.53 -10.21
CA THR A 77 5.53 -3.87 -10.37
C THR A 77 6.03 -4.79 -9.28
N ILE A 78 5.10 -5.43 -8.57
CA ILE A 78 5.38 -6.31 -7.43
C ILE A 78 4.64 -7.62 -7.68
N GLU A 79 5.36 -8.73 -7.77
CA GLU A 79 4.75 -10.08 -7.91
C GLU A 79 4.05 -10.55 -6.62
N GLY A 80 4.46 -9.96 -5.49
CA GLY A 80 3.91 -10.18 -4.16
C GLY A 80 2.99 -9.05 -3.68
N ASN A 81 3.02 -8.83 -2.37
CA ASN A 81 2.19 -7.88 -1.65
C ASN A 81 3.00 -6.65 -1.26
N VAL A 82 2.33 -5.51 -1.11
CA VAL A 82 2.83 -4.40 -0.29
C VAL A 82 2.36 -4.65 1.14
N LEU A 83 3.29 -4.71 2.10
CA LEU A 83 3.00 -5.13 3.47
C LEU A 83 3.54 -4.12 4.48
N ASN A 84 2.65 -3.35 5.09
CA ASN A 84 2.95 -2.67 6.35
C ASN A 84 2.12 -3.33 7.45
N THR A 85 2.81 -4.06 8.34
CA THR A 85 2.18 -4.88 9.37
C THR A 85 2.10 -4.19 10.72
N ASN A 86 2.84 -3.09 10.89
CA ASN A 86 2.75 -2.20 12.03
C ASN A 86 1.60 -1.20 11.85
N MET A 87 0.68 -1.15 12.81
CA MET A 87 -0.50 -0.28 12.77
C MET A 87 -0.21 1.19 13.07
N ASP A 88 0.88 1.50 13.76
CA ASP A 88 1.16 2.85 14.26
C ASP A 88 2.14 3.64 13.40
N SER A 89 2.97 2.95 12.61
CA SER A 89 3.95 3.61 11.74
C SER A 89 4.48 2.69 10.65
N GLY A 90 5.14 3.29 9.66
CA GLY A 90 6.04 2.59 8.76
C GLY A 90 6.66 3.54 7.73
N PRO A 91 7.57 3.06 6.89
CA PRO A 91 8.22 3.88 5.88
C PRO A 91 7.25 4.44 4.85
N LEU A 92 7.53 5.66 4.38
CA LEU A 92 6.78 6.30 3.30
C LEU A 92 6.97 5.54 1.98
N LEU A 93 5.89 5.30 1.23
CA LEU A 93 5.96 4.81 -0.16
C LEU A 93 5.49 5.90 -1.12
N LEU A 94 6.36 6.33 -2.04
CA LEU A 94 6.04 7.28 -3.11
C LEU A 94 6.25 6.61 -4.48
N VAL A 95 5.19 6.48 -5.29
CA VAL A 95 5.27 5.92 -6.66
C VAL A 95 4.75 6.92 -7.67
N GLN A 96 5.62 7.42 -8.55
CA GLN A 96 5.27 8.44 -9.54
C GLN A 96 4.36 7.89 -10.65
N GLY A 97 4.52 6.62 -11.01
CA GLY A 97 3.77 5.96 -12.05
C GLY A 97 2.67 5.05 -11.51
N ASN A 98 2.36 4.01 -12.29
CA ASN A 98 1.35 3.01 -11.94
C ASN A 98 1.93 1.96 -10.98
N VAL A 99 1.04 1.36 -10.19
CA VAL A 99 1.38 0.22 -9.32
C VAL A 99 0.66 -1.04 -9.81
N ILE A 100 1.39 -2.15 -9.86
CA ILE A 100 0.83 -3.50 -9.99
C ILE A 100 1.28 -4.30 -8.78
N ALA A 101 0.35 -4.88 -8.04
CA ALA A 101 0.65 -5.76 -6.91
C ALA A 101 -0.44 -6.82 -6.70
N ARG A 102 -0.14 -7.83 -5.89
CA ARG A 102 -1.15 -8.83 -5.49
C ARG A 102 -2.12 -8.26 -4.46
N ASN A 103 -1.61 -7.80 -3.33
CA ASN A 103 -2.36 -7.12 -2.28
C ASN A 103 -1.63 -5.84 -1.84
N ILE A 104 -2.38 -4.93 -1.22
CA ILE A 104 -1.84 -3.87 -0.35
C ILE A 104 -2.43 -4.09 1.04
N LEU A 105 -1.57 -4.26 2.03
CA LEU A 105 -1.91 -4.18 3.44
C LEU A 105 -1.25 -2.93 4.02
N ALA A 106 -2.06 -1.96 4.46
CA ALA A 106 -1.58 -0.68 4.99
C ALA A 106 -2.02 -0.52 6.45
N GLY A 107 -1.04 -0.38 7.34
CA GLY A 107 -1.22 -0.05 8.76
C GLY A 107 -0.91 1.42 9.01
N GLY A 108 0.21 1.73 9.66
CA GLY A 108 0.63 3.10 9.96
C GLY A 108 1.54 3.77 8.93
N SER A 109 1.79 3.15 7.77
CA SER A 109 2.56 3.76 6.68
C SER A 109 1.73 4.74 5.88
N GLU A 110 2.42 5.70 5.27
CA GLU A 110 1.85 6.63 4.31
C GLU A 110 2.19 6.16 2.89
N ILE A 111 1.18 5.94 2.05
CA ILE A 111 1.32 5.37 0.71
C ILE A 111 0.73 6.32 -0.33
N PHE A 112 1.57 6.82 -1.24
CA PHE A 112 1.15 7.72 -2.33
C PHE A 112 1.47 7.11 -3.70
N ILE A 113 0.45 6.97 -4.53
CA ILE A 113 0.55 6.48 -5.91
C ILE A 113 -0.06 7.53 -6.83
N ASN A 114 0.76 8.11 -7.70
CA ASN A 114 0.30 9.16 -8.63
C ASN A 114 -0.44 8.59 -9.86
N GLY A 115 -0.13 7.35 -10.26
CA GLY A 115 -0.77 6.67 -11.37
C GLY A 115 -1.98 5.82 -10.94
N ASP A 116 -2.37 4.90 -11.83
CA ASP A 116 -3.36 3.88 -11.54
C ASP A 116 -2.76 2.77 -10.67
N ALA A 117 -3.59 2.15 -9.82
CA ALA A 117 -3.20 1.00 -9.03
C ALA A 117 -4.01 -0.23 -9.45
N HIS A 118 -3.32 -1.26 -9.92
CA HIS A 118 -3.90 -2.54 -10.32
C HIS A 118 -3.53 -3.61 -9.28
N ILE A 119 -4.45 -3.82 -8.35
CA ILE A 119 -4.30 -4.75 -7.24
C ILE A 119 -5.12 -5.99 -7.53
N ARG A 120 -4.46 -7.14 -7.65
CA ARG A 120 -5.10 -8.36 -8.13
C ARG A 120 -6.16 -8.90 -7.18
N GLU A 121 -5.90 -8.80 -5.88
CA GLU A 121 -6.72 -9.34 -4.82
C GLU A 121 -7.33 -8.20 -3.99
N ALA A 122 -6.72 -7.82 -2.87
CA ALA A 122 -7.29 -6.83 -1.95
C ALA A 122 -6.39 -5.63 -1.66
N VAL A 123 -7.04 -4.50 -1.40
CA VAL A 123 -6.48 -3.37 -0.65
C VAL A 123 -7.14 -3.35 0.71
N TYR A 124 -6.34 -3.50 1.77
CA TYR A 124 -6.81 -3.44 3.14
C TYR A 124 -6.01 -2.39 3.92
N GLY A 125 -6.65 -1.26 4.21
CA GLY A 125 -6.19 -0.28 5.18
C GLY A 125 -6.79 -0.58 6.55
N TYR A 126 -5.97 -0.69 7.57
CA TYR A 126 -6.41 -1.00 8.94
C TYR A 126 -5.78 -0.04 9.93
N TYR A 127 -6.61 0.46 10.84
CA TYR A 127 -6.26 1.44 11.86
C TYR A 127 -5.91 2.83 11.32
N ASN A 128 -5.86 3.84 12.19
CA ASN A 128 -6.00 5.25 11.81
C ASN A 128 -4.71 6.07 11.74
N HIS A 129 -3.54 5.45 11.86
CA HIS A 129 -2.26 6.17 11.87
C HIS A 129 -1.57 6.29 10.51
N GLY A 130 -2.05 5.58 9.48
CA GLY A 130 -1.50 5.66 8.13
C GLY A 130 -2.53 6.14 7.11
N SER A 131 -2.10 6.23 5.86
CA SER A 131 -2.99 6.59 4.76
C SER A 131 -2.62 5.92 3.44
N ILE A 132 -3.63 5.73 2.58
CA ILE A 132 -3.47 5.36 1.18
C ILE A 132 -4.07 6.44 0.28
N GLU A 133 -3.23 7.08 -0.52
CA GLU A 133 -3.64 8.03 -1.56
C GLU A 133 -3.27 7.51 -2.95
N ILE A 134 -4.27 7.39 -3.82
CA ILE A 134 -4.12 7.00 -5.22
C ILE A 134 -4.77 8.07 -6.08
N ALA A 135 -3.94 8.86 -6.77
CA ALA A 135 -4.41 9.96 -7.61
C ALA A 135 -5.07 9.46 -8.91
N GLY A 136 -4.62 8.31 -9.43
CA GLY A 136 -5.26 7.60 -10.53
C GLY A 136 -6.48 6.80 -10.08
N THR A 137 -6.82 5.78 -10.85
CA THR A 137 -7.93 4.87 -10.55
C THR A 137 -7.40 3.60 -9.86
N LEU A 138 -8.03 3.24 -8.75
CA LEU A 138 -7.82 1.95 -8.09
C LEU A 138 -8.69 0.87 -8.74
N HIS A 139 -8.04 -0.20 -9.16
CA HIS A 139 -8.63 -1.46 -9.60
C HIS A 139 -8.25 -2.55 -8.61
N ALA A 140 -9.22 -3.10 -7.89
CA ALA A 140 -9.02 -4.15 -6.89
C ALA A 140 -10.20 -5.10 -6.85
N GLY A 141 -9.98 -6.37 -6.47
CA GLY A 141 -11.07 -7.33 -6.29
C GLY A 141 -11.85 -7.10 -4.99
N LEU A 142 -11.17 -6.59 -3.97
CA LEU A 142 -11.73 -6.24 -2.66
C LEU A 142 -11.06 -4.96 -2.14
N ILE A 143 -11.86 -4.06 -1.58
CA ILE A 143 -11.36 -2.91 -0.83
C ILE A 143 -11.97 -2.93 0.56
N VAL A 144 -11.12 -2.86 1.58
CA VAL A 144 -11.51 -2.71 2.99
C VAL A 144 -10.74 -1.54 3.57
N MET A 145 -11.45 -0.57 4.15
CA MET A 145 -10.86 0.53 4.93
C MET A 145 -11.51 0.49 6.30
N ASP A 146 -10.74 0.03 7.29
CA ASP A 146 -11.16 -0.12 8.68
C ASP A 146 -10.50 0.96 9.53
N ASP A 147 -11.23 2.06 9.76
CA ASP A 147 -10.75 3.28 10.44
C ASP A 147 -9.42 3.80 9.84
N HIS A 148 -9.23 3.67 8.53
CA HIS A 148 -7.97 4.01 7.85
C HIS A 148 -8.17 5.22 6.93
N MET A 149 -7.20 6.12 6.87
CA MET A 149 -7.32 7.30 6.00
C MET A 149 -7.12 6.90 4.54
N TYR A 150 -8.00 7.35 3.65
CA TYR A 150 -7.88 7.09 2.22
C TYR A 150 -8.29 8.29 1.35
N ASN A 151 -7.61 8.44 0.22
CA ASN A 151 -8.03 9.28 -0.89
C ASN A 151 -7.87 8.46 -2.19
N ILE A 152 -8.94 7.77 -2.59
CA ILE A 152 -8.92 6.83 -3.71
C ILE A 152 -10.09 7.09 -4.65
N LYS A 153 -9.84 6.95 -5.95
CA LYS A 153 -10.89 6.90 -6.96
C LYS A 153 -11.12 5.45 -7.39
N ILE A 154 -12.33 4.95 -7.18
CA ILE A 154 -12.69 3.56 -7.48
C ILE A 154 -13.51 3.49 -8.77
N ASP A 155 -13.13 2.63 -9.70
CA ASP A 155 -14.03 2.20 -10.77
C ASP A 155 -14.95 1.10 -10.23
N SER A 156 -16.11 1.51 -9.69
CA SER A 156 -17.09 0.60 -9.08
C SER A 156 -17.57 -0.53 -10.00
N THR A 157 -17.40 -0.42 -11.33
CA THR A 157 -17.76 -1.50 -12.26
C THR A 157 -16.76 -2.66 -12.25
N LYS A 158 -15.56 -2.43 -11.70
CA LYS A 158 -14.44 -3.36 -11.64
C LYS A 158 -14.04 -3.74 -10.22
N VAL A 159 -14.77 -3.29 -9.20
CA VAL A 159 -14.50 -3.65 -7.80
C VAL A 159 -15.72 -4.38 -7.21
N PRO A 160 -15.67 -5.72 -7.18
CA PRO A 160 -16.76 -6.59 -6.72
C PRO A 160 -17.28 -6.30 -5.32
N ALA A 161 -16.39 -5.92 -4.39
CA ALA A 161 -16.74 -5.67 -3.00
C ALA A 161 -15.93 -4.52 -2.42
N GLN A 162 -16.63 -3.61 -1.73
CA GLN A 162 -16.07 -2.39 -1.14
C GLN A 162 -16.69 -2.19 0.23
N TYR A 163 -15.85 -2.14 1.26
CA TYR A 163 -16.23 -1.90 2.64
C TYR A 163 -15.42 -0.72 3.15
N LEU A 164 -15.99 0.47 3.02
CA LEU A 164 -15.39 1.72 3.45
C LEU A 164 -16.07 2.13 4.76
N ASP A 165 -15.31 2.18 5.85
CA ASP A 165 -15.81 2.56 7.18
C ASP A 165 -16.97 1.65 7.66
N ALA A 166 -16.88 0.36 7.32
CA ALA A 166 -17.92 -0.65 7.59
C ALA A 166 -17.80 -1.27 9.00
N ASP A 167 -18.90 -1.80 9.53
CA ASP A 167 -18.92 -2.45 10.85
C ASP A 167 -18.62 -3.95 10.71
N PHE A 168 -17.43 -4.35 11.15
CA PHE A 168 -16.99 -5.74 11.13
C PHE A 168 -17.06 -6.44 12.49
N SER A 169 -17.93 -5.97 13.39
CA SER A 169 -18.20 -6.67 14.65
C SER A 169 -18.67 -8.12 14.42
N ASP A 170 -18.42 -9.00 15.40
CA ASP A 170 -18.76 -10.42 15.32
C ASP A 170 -20.23 -10.63 14.95
N GLY A 171 -20.46 -11.33 13.84
CA GLY A 171 -21.81 -11.64 13.35
C GLY A 171 -22.48 -10.51 12.56
N SER A 172 -21.78 -9.41 12.29
CA SER A 172 -22.20 -8.37 11.35
C SER A 172 -22.48 -8.95 9.96
N ASP A 173 -23.37 -8.28 9.22
CA ASP A 173 -23.69 -8.70 7.86
C ASP A 173 -22.56 -8.37 6.87
N ASP A 174 -21.75 -7.35 7.16
CA ASP A 174 -20.57 -7.01 6.36
C ASP A 174 -19.50 -8.10 6.43
N LEU A 175 -19.20 -8.62 7.63
CA LEU A 175 -18.28 -9.74 7.79
C LEU A 175 -18.78 -11.01 7.10
N LYS A 176 -20.09 -11.31 7.21
CA LYS A 176 -20.69 -12.45 6.48
C LYS A 176 -20.56 -12.28 4.97
N ALA A 177 -20.86 -11.09 4.46
CA ALA A 177 -20.78 -10.77 3.04
C ALA A 177 -19.34 -10.90 2.53
N LEU A 178 -18.37 -10.38 3.28
CA LEU A 178 -16.93 -10.51 2.99
C LEU A 178 -16.53 -11.99 2.91
N SER A 179 -16.92 -12.81 3.88
CA SER A 179 -16.62 -14.25 3.88
C SER A 179 -17.21 -15.00 2.67
N THR A 180 -18.24 -14.47 1.99
CA THR A 180 -18.78 -15.12 0.79
C THR A 180 -17.87 -15.03 -0.44
N ILE A 181 -16.98 -14.03 -0.51
CA ILE A 181 -16.08 -13.79 -1.65
C ILE A 181 -14.67 -14.33 -1.42
N LEU A 182 -14.31 -14.64 -0.17
CA LEU A 182 -12.99 -15.17 0.21
C LEU A 182 -12.87 -16.67 0.01
N ARG A 183 -11.68 -17.17 -0.34
CA ARG A 183 -11.40 -18.61 -0.48
C ARG A 183 -11.44 -19.37 0.84
N GLN A 184 -11.10 -18.68 1.92
CA GLN A 184 -11.10 -19.21 3.28
C GLN A 184 -12.10 -18.42 4.12
N GLU A 185 -12.81 -19.10 5.02
CA GLU A 185 -13.69 -18.42 5.96
C GLU A 185 -12.86 -17.65 6.99
N ILE A 186 -13.34 -16.46 7.33
CA ILE A 186 -12.78 -15.63 8.40
C ILE A 186 -13.86 -15.32 9.43
N ASP A 187 -13.45 -15.19 10.68
CA ASP A 187 -14.31 -14.80 11.81
C ASP A 187 -14.11 -13.33 12.23
N SER A 188 -13.12 -12.65 11.64
CA SER A 188 -12.70 -11.29 11.99
C SER A 188 -11.84 -10.69 10.88
N LEU A 189 -11.64 -9.37 10.90
CA LEU A 189 -10.70 -8.70 10.00
C LEU A 189 -9.22 -9.07 10.26
N GLU A 190 -8.89 -9.55 11.46
CA GLU A 190 -7.57 -10.15 11.71
C GLU A 190 -7.39 -11.43 10.88
N GLY A 191 -8.47 -12.19 10.65
CA GLY A 191 -8.48 -13.31 9.69
C GLY A 191 -8.12 -12.85 8.28
N LEU A 192 -8.73 -11.77 7.78
CA LEU A 192 -8.40 -11.19 6.47
C LEU A 192 -6.93 -10.76 6.41
N ARG A 193 -6.44 -10.09 7.46
CA ARG A 193 -5.02 -9.69 7.58
C ARG A 193 -4.09 -10.89 7.44
N ASN A 194 -4.37 -11.97 8.16
CA ASN A 194 -3.58 -13.20 8.11
C ASN A 194 -3.57 -13.84 6.73
N LEU A 195 -4.72 -13.89 6.03
CA LEU A 195 -4.78 -14.40 4.65
C LEU A 195 -3.89 -13.57 3.70
N ILE A 196 -3.84 -12.24 3.85
CA ILE A 196 -2.95 -11.40 3.04
C ILE A 196 -1.48 -11.71 3.36
N LEU A 197 -1.14 -11.92 4.63
CA LEU A 197 0.23 -12.21 5.08
C LEU A 197 0.75 -13.58 4.62
N GLU A 198 -0.12 -14.58 4.54
CA GLU A 198 0.21 -15.90 3.95
C GLU A 198 0.68 -15.76 2.50
N GLY A 199 0.19 -14.72 1.80
CA GLY A 199 0.66 -14.35 0.48
C GLY A 199 -0.03 -15.10 -0.66
N ASP A 200 -0.97 -16.00 -0.37
CA ASP A 200 -1.76 -16.72 -1.38
C ASP A 200 -2.89 -15.86 -1.97
N ASP A 201 -3.58 -16.41 -2.98
CA ASP A 201 -4.81 -15.81 -3.50
C ASP A 201 -5.90 -15.89 -2.44
N ILE A 202 -6.55 -14.76 -2.15
CA ILE A 202 -7.57 -14.71 -1.09
C ILE A 202 -8.99 -14.66 -1.66
N LEU A 203 -9.18 -14.18 -2.89
CA LEU A 203 -10.49 -14.11 -3.53
C LEU A 203 -10.82 -15.39 -4.28
N LYS A 204 -12.10 -15.79 -4.25
CA LYS A 204 -12.61 -16.86 -5.11
C LYS A 204 -12.42 -16.50 -6.59
N PRO A 205 -12.16 -17.47 -7.49
CA PRO A 205 -11.95 -17.19 -8.92
C PRO A 205 -13.09 -16.39 -9.57
N GLU A 206 -14.33 -16.59 -9.12
CA GLU A 206 -15.52 -15.86 -9.59
C GLU A 206 -15.41 -14.36 -9.28
N ALA A 207 -14.92 -14.00 -8.10
CA ALA A 207 -14.69 -12.60 -7.71
C ALA A 207 -13.52 -11.98 -8.49
N GLN A 208 -12.46 -12.76 -8.77
CA GLN A 208 -11.32 -12.30 -9.57
C GLN A 208 -11.70 -12.02 -11.04
N ASN A 209 -12.63 -12.78 -11.62
CA ASN A 209 -13.00 -12.66 -13.04
C ASN A 209 -13.77 -11.37 -13.38
N LEU A 210 -14.28 -10.65 -12.38
CA LEU A 210 -14.92 -9.34 -12.53
C LEU A 210 -13.91 -8.21 -12.80
N LEU A 211 -12.60 -8.48 -12.70
CA LEU A 211 -11.51 -7.54 -12.94
C LEU A 211 -11.04 -7.49 -14.41
N LYS A 212 -11.58 -8.35 -15.30
CA LYS A 212 -11.16 -8.51 -16.71
C LYS A 212 -11.94 -7.63 -17.68
#